data_AF-A0A935Y4S8-F1
#
_entry.id   AF-A0A935Y4S8-F1
#
_cell.length_a   1.000
_cell.length_b   1.000
_cell.length_c   1.000
_cell.angle_alpha   90.00
_cell.angle_beta   90.00
_cell.angle_gamma   90.00
#
_symmetry.space_group_name_H-M   'P 1'
#
loop_
_entity.id
_entity.type
_entity.pdbx_description
1 polymer ?
#
loop_
_entity_poly.entity_id
_entity_poly.type
_entity_poly.pdbx_seq_one_letter_code
_entity_poly.pdbx_strand_id
1 'polypeptide(L)'
;MMIENNVADQVNCYLVQNPAGNCGYYTYNGDGVALSKSCLGKLSHTWAHELGHFFSLPHTFFGWEGIDYSFQKSTAEYKAKVWNQIENVERIDCNSQADQFCDTEPDYISDRWPCDANNRSLINLKDLNDSIFNADGSLFMSYAFDGCMSRFSNEQNNGMLNNISNRRQILLRPNVKPIYQNTDSFDFIYPLNESTVPYKSLTITWPKVEGAKYYLVQVARAPFI
;
A
#
# COMPACT_ATOMS: atom_id res chain seq x y z
N MET A 1 1.83 12.97 17.95
CA MET A 1 2.22 11.57 17.65
C MET A 1 3.31 11.50 16.59
N MET A 2 3.03 11.60 15.28
CA MET A 2 4.05 11.32 14.24
C MET A 2 5.26 12.27 14.32
N ILE A 3 5.05 13.59 14.31
CA ILE A 3 6.14 14.59 14.39
C ILE A 3 7.04 14.38 15.62
N GLU A 4 6.46 13.97 16.75
CA GLU A 4 7.18 13.82 18.02
C GLU A 4 7.93 12.48 18.12
N ASN A 5 7.48 11.44 17.41
CA ASN A 5 7.96 10.07 17.57
C ASN A 5 8.65 9.53 16.32
N ASN A 6 8.73 10.30 15.25
CA ASN A 6 9.39 9.87 14.03
C ASN A 6 10.88 9.69 14.30
N VAL A 7 11.40 8.57 13.82
CA VAL A 7 12.84 8.36 13.69
C VAL A 7 13.26 8.89 12.33
N ALA A 8 14.27 9.76 12.33
CA ALA A 8 14.83 10.30 11.09
C ALA A 8 15.29 9.16 10.16
N ASP A 9 15.17 9.40 8.85
CA ASP A 9 15.65 8.52 7.81
C ASP A 9 15.00 7.13 7.78
N GLN A 10 13.82 6.95 8.36
CA GLN A 10 13.08 5.68 8.40
C GLN A 10 11.69 5.82 7.80
N VAL A 11 11.08 4.69 7.44
CA VAL A 11 9.64 4.63 7.15
C VAL A 11 8.91 4.42 8.48
N ASN A 12 8.40 5.50 9.06
CA ASN A 12 7.75 5.47 10.37
C ASN A 12 6.34 4.88 10.26
N CYS A 13 6.11 3.74 10.91
CA CYS A 13 4.81 3.05 10.94
C CYS A 13 4.30 2.90 12.38
N TYR A 14 3.10 3.42 12.65
CA TYR A 14 2.47 3.42 13.97
C TYR A 14 1.31 2.44 14.02
N LEU A 15 1.42 1.39 14.83
CA LEU A 15 0.35 0.42 15.04
C LEU A 15 -0.49 0.82 16.27
N VAL A 16 -1.63 1.45 16.02
CA VAL A 16 -2.48 2.06 17.04
C VAL A 16 -3.83 1.37 17.17
N GLN A 17 -4.56 1.65 18.24
CA GLN A 17 -5.92 1.10 18.42
C GLN A 17 -6.94 1.81 17.53
N ASN A 18 -6.80 3.12 17.33
CA ASN A 18 -7.74 3.93 16.57
C ASN A 18 -6.99 5.07 15.85
N PRO A 19 -6.65 4.93 14.56
CA PRO A 19 -6.04 6.00 13.78
C PRO A 19 -7.11 6.99 13.29
N ALA A 20 -7.58 7.84 14.20
CA ALA A 20 -8.57 8.90 13.92
C ALA A 20 -9.89 8.41 13.30
N GLY A 21 -10.32 7.19 13.63
CA GLY A 21 -11.57 6.57 13.14
C GLY A 21 -11.39 5.70 11.89
N ASN A 22 -10.20 5.69 11.28
CA ASN A 22 -9.94 4.98 10.03
C ASN A 22 -9.30 3.59 10.25
N CYS A 23 -9.11 2.84 9.17
CA CYS A 23 -8.23 1.67 9.18
C CYS A 23 -6.75 2.07 9.12
N GLY A 24 -6.43 3.15 8.42
CA GLY A 24 -5.10 3.72 8.33
C GLY A 24 -5.14 5.14 7.77
N TYR A 25 -4.00 5.83 7.86
CA TYR A 25 -3.73 7.03 7.08
C TYR A 25 -2.23 7.28 6.98
N TYR A 26 -1.82 7.84 5.84
CA TYR A 26 -0.59 8.60 5.67
C TYR A 26 -0.88 10.10 5.77
N THR A 27 0.07 10.89 6.26
CA THR A 27 -0.01 12.37 6.19
C THR A 27 1.34 12.98 5.87
N TYR A 28 1.37 13.90 4.90
CA TYR A 28 2.59 14.61 4.51
C TYR A 28 3.23 15.39 5.66
N ASN A 29 2.43 16.01 6.53
CA ASN A 29 2.95 16.80 7.65
C ASN A 29 3.62 15.91 8.72
N GLY A 30 3.15 14.67 8.86
CA GLY A 30 3.72 13.70 9.78
C GLY A 30 4.77 12.78 9.16
N ASP A 31 4.93 12.77 7.83
CA ASP A 31 5.78 11.84 7.05
C ASP A 31 5.84 10.42 7.64
N GLY A 32 4.67 9.83 7.87
CA GLY A 32 4.54 8.54 8.53
C GLY A 32 3.14 7.97 8.31
N VAL A 33 3.01 6.66 8.57
CA VAL A 33 1.75 5.92 8.41
C VAL A 33 1.22 5.49 9.78
N ALA A 34 -0.07 5.69 10.03
CA ALA A 34 -0.76 5.13 11.19
C ALA A 34 -1.73 4.05 10.72
N LEU A 35 -1.77 2.93 11.45
CA LEU A 35 -2.52 1.74 11.07
C LEU A 35 -3.27 1.22 12.30
N SER A 36 -4.55 0.88 12.11
CA SER A 36 -5.34 0.21 13.12
C SER A 36 -4.92 -1.24 13.24
N LYS A 37 -4.66 -1.71 14.47
CA LYS A 37 -4.39 -3.13 14.74
C LYS A 37 -5.51 -4.06 14.22
N SER A 38 -6.75 -3.57 14.15
CA SER A 38 -7.88 -4.37 13.65
C SER A 38 -7.92 -4.51 12.12
N CYS A 39 -7.13 -3.72 11.38
CA CYS A 39 -7.09 -3.74 9.91
C CYS A 39 -5.75 -4.26 9.36
N LEU A 40 -5.03 -5.06 10.16
CA LEU A 40 -3.74 -5.68 9.78
C LEU A 40 -3.83 -7.21 9.78
N GLY A 41 -5.00 -7.73 9.43
CA GLY A 41 -5.20 -9.16 9.25
C GLY A 41 -4.41 -9.71 8.06
N LYS A 42 -4.29 -11.04 7.97
CA LYS A 42 -3.59 -11.73 6.87
C LYS A 42 -4.09 -11.33 5.48
N LEU A 43 -5.38 -11.00 5.37
CA LEU A 43 -6.06 -10.65 4.12
C LEU A 43 -6.31 -9.13 4.03
N SER A 44 -5.72 -8.33 4.91
CA SER A 44 -5.91 -6.89 4.91
C SER A 44 -4.85 -6.20 4.08
N HIS A 45 -5.25 -5.18 3.32
CA HIS A 45 -4.36 -4.44 2.43
C HIS A 45 -4.15 -2.98 2.85
N THR A 46 -4.67 -2.56 4.01
CA THR A 46 -4.50 -1.21 4.54
C THR A 46 -3.03 -0.78 4.59
N TRP A 47 -2.11 -1.65 5.02
CA TRP A 47 -0.71 -1.26 5.10
C TRP A 47 -0.09 -1.01 3.71
N ALA A 48 -0.44 -1.83 2.71
CA ALA A 48 0.00 -1.59 1.34
C ALA A 48 -0.53 -0.25 0.82
N HIS A 49 -1.83 0.03 1.02
CA HIS A 49 -2.46 1.29 0.65
C HIS A 49 -1.75 2.51 1.25
N GLU A 50 -1.54 2.53 2.56
CA GLU A 50 -0.88 3.68 3.22
C GLU A 50 0.59 3.84 2.83
N LEU A 51 1.30 2.72 2.56
CA LEU A 51 2.67 2.80 2.03
C LEU A 51 2.69 3.31 0.59
N GLY A 52 1.68 3.01 -0.21
CA GLY A 52 1.52 3.64 -1.54
C GLY A 52 1.50 5.16 -1.43
N HIS A 53 0.66 5.70 -0.53
CA HIS A 53 0.63 7.14 -0.25
C HIS A 53 1.96 7.69 0.27
N PHE A 54 2.63 6.96 1.18
CA PHE A 54 3.96 7.34 1.66
C PHE A 54 4.94 7.47 0.49
N PHE A 55 4.87 6.58 -0.50
CA PHE A 55 5.67 6.64 -1.73
C PHE A 55 4.99 7.43 -2.86
N SER A 56 4.15 8.40 -2.50
CA SER A 56 3.52 9.42 -3.36
C SER A 56 2.40 8.98 -4.29
N LEU A 57 1.89 7.75 -4.16
CA LEU A 57 0.76 7.33 -4.97
C LEU A 57 -0.53 8.02 -4.49
N PRO A 58 -1.32 8.65 -5.37
CA PRO A 58 -2.67 9.08 -5.07
C PRO A 58 -3.65 7.90 -5.11
N HIS A 59 -4.91 8.13 -4.71
CA HIS A 59 -6.00 7.18 -4.95
C HIS A 59 -6.26 7.01 -6.44
N THR A 60 -6.75 5.85 -6.88
CA THR A 60 -7.20 5.64 -8.28
C THR A 60 -8.32 6.59 -8.68
N PHE A 61 -9.13 7.00 -7.71
CA PHE A 61 -10.21 7.97 -7.86
C PHE A 61 -9.79 9.42 -7.54
N PHE A 62 -8.51 9.76 -7.66
CA PHE A 62 -8.01 11.09 -7.28
C PHE A 62 -8.78 12.23 -7.95
N GLY A 63 -9.36 13.11 -7.13
CA GLY A 63 -10.30 14.14 -7.55
C GLY A 63 -11.74 13.89 -7.07
N TRP A 64 -12.11 12.63 -6.79
CA TRP A 64 -13.46 12.23 -6.42
C TRP A 64 -13.70 12.11 -4.92
N GLU A 65 -12.70 12.39 -4.08
CA GLU A 65 -12.73 12.21 -2.63
C GLU A 65 -13.97 12.86 -1.99
N GLY A 66 -14.81 12.04 -1.35
CA GLY A 66 -16.04 12.49 -0.67
C GLY A 66 -17.21 12.79 -1.61
N ILE A 67 -17.12 12.40 -2.88
CA ILE A 67 -18.19 12.52 -3.87
C ILE A 67 -18.86 11.16 -4.06
N ASP A 68 -20.17 11.11 -3.75
CA ASP A 68 -21.02 9.96 -4.07
C ASP A 68 -21.42 10.00 -5.55
N TYR A 69 -20.86 9.08 -6.34
CA TYR A 69 -21.16 8.92 -7.75
C TYR A 69 -22.47 8.15 -7.96
N SER A 70 -23.32 8.67 -8.84
CA SER A 70 -24.56 8.04 -9.30
C SER A 70 -24.55 7.91 -10.82
N PHE A 71 -24.71 6.66 -11.30
CA PHE A 71 -24.80 6.29 -12.72
C PHE A 71 -25.99 6.94 -13.45
N GLN A 72 -27.00 7.36 -12.70
CA GLN A 72 -28.23 7.96 -13.21
C GLN A 72 -28.03 9.42 -13.64
N LYS A 73 -26.92 10.04 -13.22
CA LYS A 73 -26.56 11.42 -13.58
C LYS A 73 -25.58 11.43 -14.74
N SER A 74 -25.53 12.52 -15.48
CA SER A 74 -24.43 12.73 -16.42
C SER A 74 -23.15 12.99 -15.64
N THR A 75 -22.05 12.37 -16.06
CA THR A 75 -20.72 12.58 -15.45
C THR A 75 -20.29 14.04 -15.54
N ALA A 76 -20.79 14.78 -16.54
CA ALA A 76 -20.58 16.21 -16.67
C ALA A 76 -21.12 17.04 -15.48
N GLU A 77 -22.13 16.54 -14.76
CA GLU A 77 -22.69 17.21 -13.56
C GLU A 77 -21.70 17.24 -12.39
N TYR A 78 -20.70 16.36 -12.39
CA TYR A 78 -19.69 16.29 -11.32
C TYR A 78 -18.48 17.19 -11.59
N LYS A 79 -18.32 17.78 -12.78
CA LYS A 79 -17.14 18.60 -13.14
C LYS A 79 -16.84 19.73 -12.16
N ALA A 80 -17.86 20.31 -11.54
CA ALA A 80 -17.69 21.39 -10.56
C ALA A 80 -17.33 20.88 -9.15
N LYS A 81 -17.45 19.58 -8.89
CA LYS A 81 -17.16 18.94 -7.60
C LYS A 81 -15.83 18.20 -7.61
N VAL A 82 -15.51 17.53 -8.72
CA VAL A 82 -14.24 16.84 -8.89
C VAL A 82 -13.14 17.89 -8.98
N TRP A 83 -12.20 17.86 -8.04
CA TRP A 83 -11.16 18.88 -7.92
C TRP A 83 -9.94 18.63 -8.81
N ASN A 84 -9.94 17.52 -9.54
CA ASN A 84 -9.01 17.21 -10.60
C ASN A 84 -9.73 16.92 -11.94
N GLN A 85 -8.98 16.82 -13.05
CA GLN A 85 -9.55 16.44 -14.33
C GLN A 85 -10.06 14.99 -14.31
N ILE A 86 -11.32 14.81 -14.76
CA ILE A 86 -11.96 13.50 -14.88
C ILE A 86 -11.33 12.74 -16.05
N GLU A 87 -10.73 11.58 -15.76
CA GLU A 87 -10.17 10.67 -16.77
C GLU A 87 -11.29 9.93 -17.51
N ASN A 88 -11.21 9.86 -18.84
CA ASN A 88 -12.14 9.11 -19.69
C ASN A 88 -11.57 7.73 -20.06
N VAL A 89 -12.43 6.82 -20.51
CA VAL A 89 -12.05 5.45 -20.92
C VAL A 89 -11.06 5.45 -22.10
N GLU A 90 -11.06 6.50 -22.92
CA GLU A 90 -10.10 6.67 -24.02
C GLU A 90 -8.68 7.05 -23.56
N ARG A 91 -8.54 7.61 -22.35
CA ARG A 91 -7.26 7.84 -21.65
C ARG A 91 -6.23 8.66 -22.43
N ILE A 92 -6.69 9.63 -23.23
CA ILE A 92 -5.83 10.47 -24.07
C ILE A 92 -4.82 11.28 -23.23
N ASP A 93 -5.24 11.76 -22.06
CA ASP A 93 -4.46 12.66 -21.20
C ASP A 93 -4.15 12.02 -19.83
N CYS A 94 -4.10 10.69 -19.74
CA CYS A 94 -3.94 9.93 -18.47
C CYS A 94 -2.74 10.37 -17.61
N ASN A 95 -1.66 10.92 -18.19
CA ASN A 95 -0.53 11.46 -17.43
C ASN A 95 -0.82 12.77 -16.68
N SER A 96 -2.01 13.36 -16.85
CA SER A 96 -2.41 14.65 -16.28
C SER A 96 -3.82 14.66 -15.68
N GLN A 97 -4.54 13.55 -15.80
CA GLN A 97 -5.89 13.35 -15.30
C GLN A 97 -5.88 12.36 -14.14
N ALA A 98 -6.89 12.43 -13.26
CA ALA A 98 -7.06 11.52 -12.13
C ALA A 98 -5.74 11.23 -11.38
N ASP A 99 -5.36 9.97 -11.27
CA ASP A 99 -4.20 9.50 -10.50
C ASP A 99 -2.85 9.64 -11.25
N GLN A 100 -2.89 10.15 -12.49
CA GLN A 100 -1.76 10.42 -13.37
C GLN A 100 -0.99 9.17 -13.85
N PHE A 101 -1.64 8.00 -13.85
CA PHE A 101 -1.07 6.77 -14.38
C PHE A 101 -1.87 6.26 -15.59
N CYS A 102 -1.16 5.89 -16.65
CA CYS A 102 -1.73 5.38 -17.90
C CYS A 102 -1.94 3.86 -17.89
N ASP A 103 -1.66 3.17 -16.79
CA ASP A 103 -1.97 1.74 -16.58
C ASP A 103 -2.97 1.47 -15.43
N THR A 104 -3.61 2.52 -14.90
CA THR A 104 -4.73 2.48 -13.96
C THR A 104 -6.01 2.98 -14.64
N GLU A 105 -6.99 2.10 -14.82
CA GLU A 105 -8.25 2.53 -15.45
C GLU A 105 -9.00 3.57 -14.60
N PRO A 106 -9.85 4.42 -15.21
CA PRO A 106 -10.63 5.41 -14.47
C PRO A 106 -11.40 4.77 -13.29
N ASP A 107 -11.48 5.51 -12.19
CA ASP A 107 -12.22 5.11 -10.99
C ASP A 107 -12.92 6.33 -10.41
N TYR A 108 -14.23 6.26 -10.22
CA TYR A 108 -15.04 7.37 -9.68
C TYR A 108 -15.64 7.03 -8.30
N ILE A 109 -15.25 5.89 -7.70
CA ILE A 109 -15.87 5.38 -6.48
C ILE A 109 -14.99 5.72 -5.27
N SER A 110 -15.34 6.82 -4.59
CA SER A 110 -14.58 7.34 -3.45
C SER A 110 -14.94 6.75 -2.08
N ASP A 111 -15.83 5.75 -2.07
CA ASP A 111 -16.27 5.01 -0.87
C ASP A 111 -15.85 3.54 -0.94
N ARG A 112 -16.03 2.76 0.13
CA ARG A 112 -15.69 1.33 0.12
C ARG A 112 -16.69 0.51 -0.72
N TRP A 113 -16.20 -0.35 -1.61
CA TRP A 113 -17.06 -1.09 -2.56
C TRP A 113 -16.67 -2.57 -2.79
N PRO A 114 -17.65 -3.46 -3.04
CA PRO A 114 -17.40 -4.87 -3.40
C PRO A 114 -17.10 -5.05 -4.90
N CYS A 115 -16.40 -6.13 -5.25
CA CYS A 115 -16.10 -6.50 -6.63
C CYS A 115 -16.74 -7.84 -7.06
N ASP A 116 -16.75 -8.07 -8.37
CA ASP A 116 -17.08 -9.35 -8.98
C ASP A 116 -15.90 -10.35 -8.96
N ALA A 117 -16.09 -11.51 -9.58
CA ALA A 117 -15.06 -12.56 -9.66
C ALA A 117 -13.81 -12.17 -10.49
N ASN A 118 -13.89 -11.09 -11.26
CA ASN A 118 -12.77 -10.53 -12.03
C ASN A 118 -12.16 -9.29 -11.37
N ASN A 119 -12.49 -9.04 -10.09
CA ASN A 119 -12.09 -7.86 -9.33
C ASN A 119 -12.59 -6.54 -9.90
N ARG A 120 -13.74 -6.52 -10.60
CA ARG A 120 -14.37 -5.29 -11.13
C ARG A 120 -15.48 -4.77 -10.23
N SER A 121 -15.72 -3.46 -10.22
CA SER A 121 -16.86 -2.88 -9.48
C SER A 121 -18.19 -3.49 -9.93
N LEU A 122 -19.08 -3.79 -8.97
CA LEU A 122 -20.42 -4.33 -9.29
C LEU A 122 -21.35 -3.30 -9.95
N ILE A 123 -21.04 -2.01 -9.78
CA ILE A 123 -21.76 -0.92 -10.43
C ILE A 123 -21.07 -0.54 -11.74
N ASN A 124 -21.89 -0.15 -12.71
CA ASN A 124 -21.42 0.52 -13.91
C ASN A 124 -21.15 2.00 -13.61
N LEU A 125 -20.08 2.50 -14.21
CA LEU A 125 -19.70 3.90 -14.27
C LEU A 125 -19.80 4.35 -15.73
N LYS A 126 -19.90 5.65 -15.98
CA LYS A 126 -19.74 6.17 -17.33
C LYS A 126 -18.87 7.41 -17.33
N ASP A 127 -18.04 7.57 -18.34
CA ASP A 127 -17.17 8.74 -18.45
C ASP A 127 -17.90 9.97 -19.02
N LEU A 128 -17.17 11.04 -19.36
CA LEU A 128 -17.75 12.27 -19.92
C LEU A 128 -18.31 12.08 -21.34
N ASN A 129 -17.94 10.99 -22.02
CA ASN A 129 -18.38 10.62 -23.36
C ASN A 129 -19.48 9.54 -23.32
N ASP A 130 -20.05 9.27 -22.13
CA ASP A 130 -21.03 8.22 -21.88
C ASP A 130 -20.51 6.78 -22.14
N SER A 131 -19.19 6.58 -22.21
CA SER A 131 -18.58 5.24 -22.30
C SER A 131 -18.72 4.54 -20.97
N ILE A 132 -19.33 3.34 -20.97
CA ILE A 132 -19.58 2.57 -19.75
C ILE A 132 -18.36 1.72 -19.40
N PHE A 133 -18.00 1.69 -18.12
CA PHE A 133 -16.90 0.89 -17.59
C PHE A 133 -17.15 0.44 -16.14
N ASN A 134 -16.29 -0.43 -15.61
CA ASN A 134 -16.26 -0.84 -14.21
C ASN A 134 -14.85 -0.61 -13.65
N ALA A 135 -14.74 -0.05 -12.45
CA ALA A 135 -13.44 0.25 -11.84
C ALA A 135 -12.64 -1.04 -11.54
N ASP A 136 -11.31 -0.95 -11.64
CA ASP A 136 -10.39 -2.04 -11.30
C ASP A 136 -10.14 -2.10 -9.78
N GLY A 137 -10.69 -3.11 -9.13
CA GLY A 137 -10.56 -3.33 -7.69
C GLY A 137 -9.29 -4.06 -7.28
N SER A 138 -8.47 -4.50 -8.24
CA SER A 138 -7.20 -5.17 -7.95
C SER A 138 -6.11 -4.23 -7.43
N LEU A 139 -6.27 -2.92 -7.64
CA LEU A 139 -5.29 -1.89 -7.27
C LEU A 139 -5.39 -1.56 -5.77
N PHE A 140 -4.26 -1.61 -5.07
CA PHE A 140 -4.18 -1.24 -3.65
C PHE A 140 -4.58 0.21 -3.38
N MET A 141 -4.47 1.10 -4.37
CA MET A 141 -4.82 2.52 -4.24
C MET A 141 -6.31 2.83 -4.48
N SER A 142 -7.13 1.81 -4.77
CA SER A 142 -8.60 1.94 -4.79
C SER A 142 -9.19 1.80 -3.39
N TYR A 143 -10.52 1.97 -3.27
CA TYR A 143 -11.29 1.63 -2.07
C TYR A 143 -12.07 0.31 -2.20
N ALA A 144 -11.75 -0.52 -3.19
CA ALA A 144 -12.30 -1.87 -3.29
C ALA A 144 -12.07 -2.67 -2.01
N PHE A 145 -12.97 -3.60 -1.68
CA PHE A 145 -12.78 -4.48 -0.53
C PHE A 145 -11.48 -5.29 -0.64
N ASP A 146 -10.87 -5.61 0.51
CA ASP A 146 -9.54 -6.21 0.55
C ASP A 146 -9.47 -7.53 -0.25
N GLY A 147 -10.56 -8.30 -0.32
CA GLY A 147 -10.63 -9.52 -1.13
C GLY A 147 -10.50 -9.32 -2.65
N CYS A 148 -10.61 -8.07 -3.14
CA CYS A 148 -10.44 -7.69 -4.54
C CYS A 148 -8.99 -7.31 -4.85
N MET A 149 -8.31 -6.71 -3.88
CA MET A 149 -7.02 -6.07 -4.05
C MET A 149 -5.88 -7.09 -4.11
N SER A 150 -4.89 -6.83 -4.95
CA SER A 150 -3.74 -7.73 -5.10
C SER A 150 -2.46 -7.08 -5.59
N ARG A 151 -2.48 -5.84 -6.11
CA ARG A 151 -1.32 -5.27 -6.78
C ARG A 151 -1.23 -3.74 -6.72
N PHE A 152 -0.03 -3.25 -6.98
CA PHE A 152 0.19 -1.94 -7.62
C PHE A 152 0.32 -2.17 -9.13
N SER A 153 -0.01 -1.15 -9.93
CA SER A 153 0.30 -1.16 -11.36
C SER A 153 1.81 -1.04 -11.63
N ASN A 154 2.23 -1.23 -12.89
CA ASN A 154 3.64 -1.07 -13.25
C ASN A 154 4.07 0.39 -13.14
N GLU A 155 3.22 1.33 -13.56
CA GLU A 155 3.52 2.75 -13.44
C GLU A 155 3.45 3.23 -11.99
N GLN A 156 2.54 2.71 -11.17
CA GLN A 156 2.55 2.95 -9.72
C GLN A 156 3.86 2.46 -9.08
N ASN A 157 4.33 1.26 -9.41
CA ASN A 157 5.64 0.76 -8.94
C ASN A 157 6.79 1.68 -9.38
N ASN A 158 6.79 2.12 -10.64
CA ASN A 158 7.78 3.05 -11.15
C ASN A 158 7.70 4.42 -10.46
N GLY A 159 6.49 4.92 -10.18
CA GLY A 159 6.24 6.16 -9.45
C GLY A 159 6.81 6.09 -8.03
N MET A 160 6.60 4.98 -7.32
CA MET A 160 7.20 4.76 -6.00
C MET A 160 8.74 4.70 -6.06
N LEU A 161 9.31 3.98 -7.03
CA LEU A 161 10.77 3.90 -7.21
C LEU A 161 11.38 5.26 -7.59
N ASN A 162 10.67 6.06 -8.41
CA ASN A 162 11.05 7.42 -8.73
C ASN A 162 11.00 8.32 -7.48
N ASN A 163 9.97 8.19 -6.66
CA ASN A 163 9.87 8.90 -5.38
C ASN A 163 11.04 8.57 -4.46
N ILE A 164 11.43 7.30 -4.35
CA ILE A 164 12.63 6.87 -3.61
C ILE A 164 13.88 7.52 -4.19
N SER A 165 14.05 7.49 -5.51
CA SER A 165 15.25 7.99 -6.18
C SER A 165 15.38 9.51 -6.19
N ASN A 166 14.31 10.27 -5.97
CA ASN A 166 14.33 11.73 -6.07
C ASN A 166 13.97 12.46 -4.77
N ARG A 167 12.99 11.95 -4.02
CA ARG A 167 12.45 12.62 -2.83
C ARG A 167 12.79 11.90 -1.53
N ARG A 168 13.03 10.58 -1.59
CA ARG A 168 13.37 9.75 -0.42
C ARG A 168 14.71 9.02 -0.56
N GLN A 169 15.70 9.67 -1.20
CA GLN A 169 17.03 9.08 -1.44
C GLN A 169 17.73 8.62 -0.16
N ILE A 170 17.36 9.22 0.98
CA ILE A 170 17.85 8.85 2.30
C ILE A 170 17.55 7.38 2.65
N LEU A 171 16.53 6.78 2.04
CA LEU A 171 16.16 5.37 2.19
C LEU A 171 17.03 4.43 1.35
N LEU A 172 17.78 4.90 0.35
CA LEU A 172 18.55 4.05 -0.57
C LEU A 172 19.75 3.36 0.08
N ARG A 173 20.14 3.77 1.30
CA ARG A 173 21.26 3.20 2.09
C ARG A 173 22.45 2.73 1.23
N PRO A 174 22.97 3.53 0.27
CA PRO A 174 23.89 3.04 -0.76
C PRO A 174 25.25 2.58 -0.21
N ASN A 175 25.61 3.06 0.98
CA ASN A 175 26.83 2.70 1.70
C ASN A 175 26.66 1.49 2.62
N VAL A 176 25.43 0.98 2.79
CA VAL A 176 25.15 -0.26 3.51
C VAL A 176 25.32 -1.39 2.51
N LYS A 177 26.55 -1.90 2.43
CA LYS A 177 26.87 -3.15 1.74
C LYS A 177 27.04 -4.23 2.80
N PRO A 178 25.95 -4.89 3.24
CA PRO A 178 26.08 -5.95 4.21
C PRO A 178 26.93 -7.05 3.56
N ILE A 179 28.09 -7.32 4.14
CA ILE A 179 28.85 -8.51 3.81
C ILE A 179 28.12 -9.64 4.51
N TYR A 180 27.33 -10.39 3.75
CA TYR A 180 26.74 -11.61 4.24
C TYR A 180 27.86 -12.61 4.47
N GLN A 181 27.97 -13.08 5.71
CA GLN A 181 28.80 -14.24 5.99
C GLN A 181 28.11 -15.43 5.33
N ASN A 182 28.78 -16.09 4.39
CA ASN A 182 28.35 -17.41 3.91
C ASN A 182 28.63 -18.42 5.02
N THR A 183 27.76 -18.46 6.02
CA THR A 183 27.67 -19.60 6.93
C THR A 183 26.53 -20.47 6.43
N ASP A 184 26.86 -21.52 5.70
CA ASP A 184 25.90 -22.44 5.07
C ASP A 184 25.07 -23.24 6.10
N SER A 185 25.37 -23.12 7.39
CA SER A 185 24.44 -23.54 8.45
C SER A 185 24.76 -22.80 9.75
N PHE A 186 23.72 -22.35 10.43
CA PHE A 186 23.80 -22.14 11.87
C PHE A 186 23.67 -23.53 12.51
N ASP A 187 24.80 -24.18 12.75
CA ASP A 187 24.79 -25.34 13.63
C ASP A 187 24.23 -24.89 15.00
N PHE A 188 23.21 -25.59 15.49
CA PHE A 188 22.61 -25.38 16.82
C PHE A 188 21.73 -24.12 17.00
N ILE A 189 20.72 -23.93 16.15
CA ILE A 189 19.58 -23.07 16.50
C ILE A 189 18.68 -23.79 17.51
N TYR A 190 18.38 -23.13 18.63
CA TYR A 190 17.33 -23.54 19.56
C TYR A 190 16.16 -22.55 19.50
N PRO A 191 14.90 -23.02 19.58
CA PRO A 191 14.50 -24.43 19.66
C PRO A 191 14.78 -25.17 18.34
N LEU A 192 15.07 -26.47 18.44
CA LEU A 192 15.32 -27.31 17.26
C LEU A 192 14.08 -27.32 16.37
N ASN A 193 14.28 -27.52 15.07
CA ASN A 193 13.16 -27.68 14.14
C ASN A 193 12.17 -28.73 14.68
N GLU A 194 10.87 -28.44 14.55
CA GLU A 194 9.77 -29.28 15.04
C GLU A 194 9.65 -29.44 16.58
N SER A 195 10.40 -28.67 17.37
CA SER A 195 10.26 -28.68 18.83
C SER A 195 8.92 -28.09 19.28
N THR A 196 8.35 -28.66 20.36
CA THR A 196 7.21 -28.04 21.05
C THR A 196 7.69 -26.88 21.92
N VAL A 197 7.10 -25.70 21.72
CA VAL A 197 7.51 -24.45 22.40
C VAL A 197 6.31 -23.75 23.05
N PRO A 198 6.51 -22.95 24.11
CA PRO A 198 5.42 -22.16 24.69
C PRO A 198 4.84 -21.14 23.69
N TYR A 199 3.52 -21.11 23.54
CA TYR A 199 2.85 -20.24 22.55
C TYR A 199 2.90 -18.74 22.87
N LYS A 200 3.22 -18.36 24.13
CA LYS A 200 3.26 -16.96 24.58
C LYS A 200 4.65 -16.35 24.58
N SER A 201 5.69 -17.17 24.56
CA SER A 201 7.08 -16.71 24.67
C SER A 201 8.00 -17.69 23.94
N LEU A 202 8.60 -17.23 22.85
CA LEU A 202 9.59 -17.97 22.10
C LEU A 202 10.93 -17.26 22.27
N THR A 203 11.91 -17.95 22.85
CA THR A 203 13.30 -17.51 22.88
C THR A 203 14.07 -18.31 21.84
N ILE A 204 14.62 -17.62 20.85
CA ILE A 204 15.47 -18.22 19.81
C ILE A 204 16.92 -17.91 20.17
N THR A 205 17.78 -18.92 20.18
CA THR A 205 19.20 -18.78 20.49
C THR A 205 20.05 -19.53 19.47
N TRP A 206 21.19 -18.96 19.10
CA TRP A 206 22.17 -19.57 18.20
C TRP A 206 23.59 -19.18 18.67
N PRO A 207 24.63 -19.96 18.32
CA PRO A 207 26.01 -19.58 18.58
C PRO A 207 26.37 -18.26 17.90
N LYS A 208 27.23 -17.47 18.55
CA LYS A 208 27.77 -16.26 17.93
C LYS A 208 28.57 -16.63 16.68
N VAL A 209 28.24 -16.02 15.54
CA VAL A 209 29.01 -16.14 14.30
C VAL A 209 30.22 -15.21 14.35
N GLU A 210 31.41 -15.74 14.08
CA GLU A 210 32.65 -14.96 14.10
C GLU A 210 32.61 -13.84 13.05
N GLY A 211 32.96 -12.62 13.44
CA GLY A 211 32.90 -11.44 12.56
C GLY A 211 31.48 -10.88 12.30
N ALA A 212 30.41 -11.54 12.76
CA ALA A 212 29.06 -10.99 12.66
C ALA A 212 28.84 -9.83 13.64
N LYS A 213 28.42 -8.67 13.13
CA LYS A 213 28.07 -7.48 13.92
C LYS A 213 26.57 -7.35 14.20
N TYR A 214 25.75 -7.89 13.31
CA TYR A 214 24.30 -7.84 13.36
C TYR A 214 23.74 -9.19 12.89
N TYR A 215 22.51 -9.51 13.29
CA TYR A 215 21.76 -10.67 12.84
C TYR A 215 20.39 -10.22 12.30
N LEU A 216 19.96 -10.78 11.18
CA LEU A 216 18.60 -10.62 10.67
C LEU A 216 17.80 -11.87 11.04
N VAL A 217 16.77 -11.70 11.88
CA VAL A 217 15.85 -12.80 12.25
C VAL A 217 14.52 -12.55 11.57
N GLN A 218 14.06 -13.51 10.78
CA GLN A 218 12.77 -13.46 10.12
C GLN A 218 11.86 -14.54 10.72
N VAL A 219 10.71 -14.14 11.22
CA VAL A 219 9.71 -15.06 11.80
C VAL A 219 8.45 -14.98 10.96
N ALA A 220 8.03 -16.11 10.41
CA ALA A 220 6.81 -16.22 9.63
C ALA A 220 5.99 -17.44 10.07
N ARG A 221 4.66 -17.36 9.89
CA ARG A 221 3.75 -18.50 10.10
C ARG A 221 3.74 -19.47 8.91
N ALA A 222 4.33 -19.08 7.79
CA ALA A 222 4.49 -19.88 6.59
C ALA A 222 5.93 -19.72 6.06
N PRO A 223 6.48 -20.69 5.31
CA PRO A 223 7.80 -20.57 4.71
C PRO A 223 7.88 -19.34 3.80
N PHE A 224 9.05 -18.71 3.75
CA PHE A 224 9.36 -17.74 2.70
C PHE A 224 9.54 -18.53 1.39
N ILE A 225 8.72 -18.22 0.37
CA ILE A 225 8.84 -18.78 -0.98
C ILE A 225 9.76 -17.86 -1.78
#